data_AF-A0A923ZFB1-F1
#
_entry.id   AF-A0A923ZFB1-F1
#
_cell.length_a   1.000
_cell.length_b   1.000
_cell.length_c   1.000
_cell.angle_alpha   90.00
_cell.angle_beta   90.00
_cell.angle_gamma   90.00
#
_symmetry.space_group_name_H-M   'P 1'
#
loop_
_entity.id
_entity.type
_entity.pdbx_description
1 polymer ?
#
loop_
_entity_poly.entity_id
_entity_poly.type
_entity_poly.pdbx_seq_one_letter_code
_entity_poly.pdbx_strand_id
1 'polypeptide(L)'
;MVKREVLIEKGGVPDYGTPFLGDYAYMSIMGSHSGCVTINRSLGCQTLHNENFGRNQNEQLVIAAKKFPEYLALKMSHLKDWHVIKIQVQNFVGIWLVSHLAFLHKYAEDKGKSLAKAEKEIFAIDYMQKFKLKYFIKRKFPILHDQLVKLKLKLQ
;
A
#
# COMPACT_ATOMS: atom_id res chain seq x y z
N MET A 1 13.22 8.04 14.83
CA MET A 1 14.47 7.26 14.64
C MET A 1 14.35 5.94 15.39
N VAL A 2 14.95 4.86 14.90
CA VAL A 2 14.90 3.53 15.51
C VAL A 2 16.27 3.21 16.10
N LYS A 3 16.33 2.58 17.29
CA LYS A 3 17.59 2.18 17.90
C LYS A 3 18.28 1.08 17.07
N ARG A 4 19.61 1.10 17.02
CA ARG A 4 20.39 0.14 16.22
C ARG A 4 20.14 -1.30 16.66
N GLU A 5 20.05 -1.57 17.96
CA GLU A 5 19.79 -2.93 18.45
C GLU A 5 18.46 -3.48 17.94
N VAL A 6 17.40 -2.66 17.93
CA VAL A 6 16.07 -3.05 17.43
C VAL A 6 16.10 -3.32 15.93
N LEU A 7 16.82 -2.49 15.17
CA LEU A 7 16.99 -2.68 13.73
C LEU A 7 17.63 -4.03 13.42
N ILE A 8 18.70 -4.38 14.13
CA ILE A 8 19.44 -5.63 13.94
C ILE A 8 18.57 -6.82 14.36
N GLU A 9 17.92 -6.74 15.51
CA GLU A 9 17.04 -7.78 16.02
C GLU A 9 15.91 -8.12 15.03
N LYS A 10 15.33 -7.11 14.37
CA LYS A 10 14.22 -7.34 13.41
C LYS A 10 14.68 -7.72 12.00
N GLY A 11 15.98 -7.74 11.75
CA GLY A 11 16.57 -8.18 10.48
C GLY A 11 16.78 -7.06 9.46
N GLY A 12 16.90 -5.81 9.90
CA GLY A 12 17.27 -4.69 9.02
C GLY A 12 16.13 -4.14 8.16
N VAL A 13 16.48 -3.75 6.92
CA VAL A 13 15.53 -3.21 5.94
C VAL A 13 14.67 -4.34 5.38
N PRO A 14 13.33 -4.20 5.33
CA PRO A 14 12.45 -5.18 4.71
C PRO A 14 12.84 -5.52 3.27
N ASP A 15 12.95 -6.82 3.00
CA ASP A 15 13.06 -7.34 1.64
C ASP A 15 12.05 -8.47 1.45
N TYR A 16 11.11 -8.23 0.54
CA TYR A 16 10.10 -9.19 0.11
C TYR A 16 9.95 -9.18 -1.42
N GLY A 17 11.01 -8.80 -2.14
CA GLY A 17 11.08 -8.83 -3.60
C GLY A 17 10.53 -7.60 -4.32
N THR A 18 10.23 -6.52 -3.60
CA THR A 18 9.85 -5.22 -4.19
C THR A 18 10.14 -4.06 -3.22
N PRO A 19 10.58 -2.90 -3.70
CA PRO A 19 10.74 -1.69 -2.87
C PRO A 19 9.40 -1.01 -2.56
N PHE A 20 8.30 -1.37 -3.23
CA PHE A 20 6.98 -0.82 -2.93
C PHE A 20 6.56 -1.15 -1.51
N LEU A 21 6.19 -0.14 -0.72
CA LEU A 21 5.74 -0.24 0.67
C LEU A 21 6.83 -0.64 1.69
N GLY A 22 8.11 -0.59 1.30
CA GLY A 22 9.22 -0.97 2.19
C GLY A 22 9.30 -0.13 3.46
N ASP A 23 9.03 1.18 3.35
CA ASP A 23 8.90 2.11 4.47
C ASP A 23 7.71 1.76 5.39
N TYR A 24 6.55 1.43 4.84
CA TYR A 24 5.39 0.96 5.61
C TYR A 24 5.67 -0.34 6.34
N ALA A 25 6.37 -1.28 5.69
CA ALA A 25 6.76 -2.54 6.32
C ALA A 25 7.74 -2.29 7.46
N TYR A 26 8.74 -1.45 7.22
CA TYR A 26 9.74 -1.05 8.21
C TYR A 26 9.07 -0.41 9.43
N MET A 27 8.24 0.61 9.21
CA MET A 27 7.55 1.31 10.29
C MET A 27 6.65 0.38 11.11
N SER A 28 5.91 -0.51 10.43
CA SER A 28 4.99 -1.45 11.09
C SER A 28 5.73 -2.44 11.99
N ILE A 29 6.86 -2.99 11.51
CA ILE A 29 7.68 -3.95 12.27
C ILE A 29 8.34 -3.26 13.48
N MET A 30 8.99 -2.12 13.27
CA MET A 30 9.67 -1.41 14.35
C MET A 30 8.67 -0.87 15.38
N GLY A 31 7.54 -0.34 14.91
CA GLY A 31 6.44 0.12 15.76
C GLY A 31 5.79 -1.00 16.57
N SER A 32 5.69 -2.21 16.01
CA SER A 32 5.18 -3.37 16.75
C SER A 32 6.08 -3.83 17.89
N HIS A 33 7.37 -3.51 17.83
CA HIS A 33 8.34 -3.90 18.84
C HIS A 33 8.39 -2.92 20.02
N SER A 34 8.48 -1.62 19.73
CA SER A 34 8.75 -0.60 20.77
C SER A 34 7.72 0.53 20.84
N GLY A 35 6.64 0.45 20.05
CA GLY A 35 5.74 1.58 19.85
C GLY A 35 6.36 2.68 18.98
N CYS A 36 5.69 3.82 18.91
CA CYS A 36 6.14 4.98 18.13
C CYS A 36 5.94 6.26 18.92
N VAL A 37 6.95 7.14 18.90
CA VAL A 37 6.84 8.51 19.40
C VAL A 37 6.86 9.45 18.20
N THR A 38 5.82 10.27 18.07
CA THR A 38 5.70 11.25 17.00
C THR A 38 6.12 12.63 17.48
N ILE A 39 7.04 13.27 16.74
CA ILE A 39 7.40 14.67 16.96
C ILE A 39 6.68 15.50 15.89
N ASN A 40 5.77 16.37 16.31
CA ASN A 40 5.01 17.23 15.39
C ASN A 40 5.85 18.44 14.95
N ARG A 41 6.90 18.19 14.17
CA ARG A 41 7.79 19.21 13.60
C ARG A 41 8.29 18.77 12.23
N SER A 42 8.55 19.75 11.36
CA SER A 42 9.26 19.48 10.10
C SER A 42 10.74 19.25 10.40
N LEU A 43 11.19 18.00 10.24
CA LEU A 43 12.58 17.58 10.48
C LEU A 43 13.30 17.20 9.17
N GLY A 44 12.65 17.36 8.03
CA GLY A 44 13.20 17.03 6.72
C GLY A 44 12.34 17.55 5.57
N CYS A 45 12.88 17.49 4.36
CA CYS A 45 12.21 17.85 3.13
C CYS A 45 12.32 16.69 2.14
N GLN A 46 11.20 16.28 1.54
CA GLN A 46 11.21 15.26 0.48
C GLN A 46 11.34 15.95 -0.87
N THR A 47 12.41 15.62 -1.60
CA THR A 47 12.58 16.11 -2.97
C THR A 47 11.66 15.35 -3.92
N LEU A 48 10.91 16.08 -4.74
CA LEU A 48 10.11 15.49 -5.80
C LEU A 48 10.98 15.37 -7.06
N HIS A 49 11.11 14.16 -7.58
CA HIS A 49 11.78 13.90 -8.85
C HIS A 49 10.74 13.66 -9.95
N ASN A 50 11.04 14.10 -11.17
CA ASN A 50 10.18 13.88 -12.34
C ASN A 50 10.08 12.39 -12.71
N GLU A 51 11.12 11.62 -12.39
CA GLU A 51 11.17 10.17 -12.54
C GLU A 51 10.61 9.50 -11.28
N ASN A 52 9.50 8.79 -11.44
CA ASN A 52 8.85 8.06 -10.34
C ASN A 52 8.91 6.56 -10.61
N PHE A 53 9.61 5.82 -9.75
CA PHE A 53 9.59 4.36 -9.70
C PHE A 53 8.14 3.81 -9.66
N GLY A 54 7.22 4.55 -9.03
CA GLY A 54 5.81 4.16 -9.00
C GLY A 54 5.15 3.98 -10.37
N ARG A 55 5.72 4.53 -11.45
CA ARG A 55 5.09 4.67 -12.78
C ARG A 55 5.51 3.63 -13.83
N ASN A 56 6.65 2.97 -13.66
CA ASN A 56 7.23 2.13 -14.71
C ASN A 56 7.33 0.64 -14.33
N GLN A 57 7.15 0.28 -13.04
CA GLN A 57 7.35 -1.07 -12.52
C GLN A 57 6.02 -1.77 -12.17
N ASN A 58 5.08 -1.81 -13.11
CA ASN A 58 3.71 -2.31 -12.88
C ASN A 58 3.65 -3.77 -12.42
N GLU A 59 4.60 -4.60 -12.84
CA GLU A 59 4.69 -6.02 -12.47
C GLU A 59 4.94 -6.20 -10.97
N GLN A 60 5.63 -5.24 -10.35
CA GLN A 60 5.93 -5.27 -8.93
C GLN A 60 4.72 -4.91 -8.05
N LEU A 61 3.64 -4.39 -8.62
CA LEU A 61 2.38 -4.15 -7.89
C LEU A 61 1.74 -5.46 -7.45
N VAL A 62 1.82 -6.50 -8.31
CA VAL A 62 1.33 -7.84 -7.98
C VAL A 62 2.17 -8.45 -6.85
N ILE A 63 3.49 -8.25 -6.91
CA ILE A 63 4.42 -8.68 -5.84
C ILE A 63 4.06 -7.96 -4.54
N ALA A 64 3.89 -6.64 -4.55
CA ALA A 64 3.51 -5.87 -3.37
C ALA A 64 2.18 -6.35 -2.78
N ALA A 65 1.16 -6.58 -3.62
CA ALA A 65 -0.15 -7.07 -3.20
C ALA A 65 -0.08 -8.41 -2.46
N LYS A 66 0.77 -9.32 -2.90
CA LYS A 66 0.91 -10.66 -2.31
C LYS A 66 1.88 -10.65 -1.12
N LYS A 67 3.08 -10.13 -1.35
CA LYS A 67 4.22 -10.28 -0.45
C LYS A 67 4.23 -9.33 0.71
N PHE A 68 3.66 -8.13 0.60
CA PHE A 68 3.62 -7.21 1.75
C PHE A 68 2.79 -7.75 2.92
N PRO A 69 1.52 -8.21 2.74
CA PRO A 69 0.76 -8.83 3.83
C PRO A 69 1.41 -10.11 4.38
N GLU A 70 1.98 -10.96 3.50
CA GLU A 70 2.70 -12.17 3.89
C GLU A 70 3.92 -11.85 4.76
N TYR A 71 4.70 -10.84 4.36
CA TYR A 71 5.90 -10.42 5.07
C TYR A 71 5.57 -9.87 6.46
N LEU A 72 4.52 -9.05 6.59
CA LEU A 72 4.05 -8.61 7.89
C LEU A 72 3.54 -9.78 8.73
N ALA A 73 2.85 -10.75 8.13
CA ALA A 73 2.41 -11.95 8.85
C ALA A 73 3.59 -12.75 9.42
N LEU A 74 4.66 -12.91 8.64
CA LEU A 74 5.88 -13.58 9.09
C LEU A 74 6.48 -12.89 10.33
N LYS A 75 6.44 -11.55 10.35
CA LYS A 75 7.07 -10.76 11.42
C LYS A 75 6.16 -10.51 12.63
N MET A 76 4.84 -10.50 12.45
CA MET A 76 3.90 -9.97 13.44
C MET A 76 2.76 -10.95 13.81
N SER A 77 2.74 -12.17 13.26
CA SER A 77 1.70 -13.17 13.58
C SER A 77 1.66 -13.63 15.04
N HIS A 78 2.76 -13.42 15.77
CA HIS A 78 2.84 -13.69 17.21
C HIS A 78 2.05 -12.69 18.07
N LEU A 79 1.61 -11.55 17.52
CA LEU A 79 0.81 -10.57 18.24
C LEU A 79 -0.60 -11.12 18.50
N LYS A 80 -1.11 -10.94 19.73
CA LYS A 80 -2.45 -11.41 20.15
C LYS A 80 -3.56 -10.95 19.19
N ASP A 81 -3.50 -9.69 18.76
CA ASP A 81 -4.53 -9.07 17.90
C ASP A 81 -4.19 -9.15 16.41
N TRP A 82 -3.27 -10.04 16.02
CA TRP A 82 -2.84 -10.17 14.62
C TRP A 82 -4.01 -10.40 13.65
N HIS A 83 -5.03 -11.15 14.05
CA HIS A 83 -6.22 -11.40 13.24
C HIS A 83 -6.94 -10.09 12.83
N VAL A 84 -7.01 -9.10 13.74
CA VAL A 84 -7.56 -7.77 13.45
C VAL A 84 -6.58 -6.96 12.60
N ILE A 85 -5.29 -6.95 12.98
CA ILE A 85 -4.23 -6.21 12.28
C ILE A 85 -4.14 -6.65 10.81
N LYS A 86 -4.20 -7.95 10.54
CA LYS A 86 -4.17 -8.52 9.20
C LYS A 86 -5.28 -7.95 8.31
N ILE A 87 -6.50 -7.79 8.84
CA ILE A 87 -7.62 -7.20 8.10
C ILE A 87 -7.31 -5.73 7.77
N GLN A 88 -6.74 -4.98 8.71
CA GLN A 88 -6.35 -3.59 8.47
C GLN A 88 -5.23 -3.45 7.45
N VAL A 89 -4.22 -4.33 7.51
CA VAL A 89 -3.14 -4.42 6.51
C VAL A 89 -3.71 -4.68 5.12
N GLN A 90 -4.59 -5.69 4.98
CA GLN A 90 -5.23 -6.00 3.70
C GLN A 90 -6.11 -4.84 3.19
N ASN A 91 -6.81 -4.14 4.08
CA ASN A 91 -7.61 -2.97 3.71
C ASN A 91 -6.73 -1.82 3.24
N PHE A 92 -5.63 -1.55 3.95
CA PHE A 92 -4.64 -0.54 3.57
C PHE A 92 -4.08 -0.83 2.17
N VAL A 93 -3.58 -2.05 1.95
CA VAL A 93 -3.03 -2.46 0.64
C VAL A 93 -4.09 -2.34 -0.46
N GLY A 94 -5.33 -2.76 -0.18
CA GLY A 94 -6.41 -2.67 -1.14
C GLY A 94 -6.74 -1.23 -1.55
N ILE A 95 -6.84 -0.32 -0.58
CA ILE A 95 -7.09 1.11 -0.86
C ILE A 95 -5.91 1.75 -1.58
N TRP A 96 -4.67 1.41 -1.19
CA TRP A 96 -3.45 1.89 -1.82
C TRP A 96 -3.40 1.44 -3.29
N LEU A 97 -3.59 0.15 -3.58
CA LEU A 97 -3.61 -0.40 -4.95
C LEU A 97 -4.71 0.21 -5.80
N VAL A 98 -5.94 0.34 -5.29
CA VAL A 98 -7.05 0.98 -6.02
C VAL A 98 -6.67 2.40 -6.45
N SER A 99 -6.06 3.15 -5.54
CA SER A 99 -5.68 4.54 -5.80
C SER A 99 -4.49 4.64 -6.75
N HIS A 100 -3.50 3.78 -6.56
CA HIS A 100 -2.30 3.73 -7.38
C HIS A 100 -2.61 3.27 -8.80
N LEU A 101 -3.38 2.20 -8.98
CA LEU A 101 -3.82 1.73 -10.30
C LEU A 101 -4.65 2.77 -11.04
N ALA A 102 -5.58 3.47 -10.35
CA ALA A 102 -6.36 4.53 -10.98
C ALA A 102 -5.48 5.70 -11.45
N PHE A 103 -4.47 6.07 -10.65
CA PHE A 103 -3.47 7.06 -11.03
C PHE A 103 -2.63 6.61 -12.24
N LEU A 104 -2.15 5.36 -12.22
CA LEU A 104 -1.35 4.81 -13.30
C LEU A 104 -2.13 4.65 -14.59
N HIS A 105 -3.44 4.40 -14.52
CA HIS A 105 -4.27 4.27 -15.71
C HIS A 105 -4.22 5.52 -16.58
N LYS A 106 -4.33 6.70 -15.94
CA LYS A 106 -4.19 7.99 -16.61
C LYS A 106 -2.82 8.14 -17.27
N TYR A 107 -1.76 7.72 -16.57
CA TYR A 107 -0.39 7.79 -17.10
C TYR A 107 -0.10 6.78 -18.21
N ALA A 108 -0.70 5.58 -18.13
CA ALA A 108 -0.49 4.51 -19.09
C ALA A 108 -1.20 4.81 -20.42
N GLU A 109 -2.40 5.39 -20.36
CA GLU A 109 -3.15 5.90 -21.53
C GLU A 109 -2.31 6.93 -22.30
N ASP A 110 -1.72 7.91 -21.61
CA ASP A 110 -0.83 8.93 -22.21
C ASP A 110 0.40 8.33 -22.91
N LYS A 111 0.80 7.09 -22.57
CA LYS A 111 1.98 6.39 -23.10
C LYS A 111 1.66 5.19 -23.99
N GLY A 112 0.38 4.95 -24.32
CA GLY A 112 -0.04 3.78 -25.10
C GLY A 112 0.25 2.43 -24.43
N LYS A 113 0.42 2.40 -23.11
CA LYS A 113 0.67 1.17 -22.33
C LYS A 113 -0.63 0.68 -21.68
N SER A 114 -0.72 -0.63 -21.45
CA SER A 114 -1.87 -1.25 -20.78
C SER A 114 -1.51 -1.79 -19.40
N LEU A 115 -2.40 -1.60 -18.43
CA LEU A 115 -2.32 -2.19 -17.09
C LEU A 115 -3.16 -3.47 -16.94
N ALA A 116 -3.81 -3.94 -18.02
CA ALA A 116 -4.81 -5.01 -17.95
C ALA A 116 -4.28 -6.31 -17.33
N LYS A 117 -3.03 -6.69 -17.59
CA LYS A 117 -2.41 -7.88 -16.99
C LYS A 117 -2.28 -7.73 -15.48
N ALA A 118 -1.69 -6.62 -15.02
CA ALA A 118 -1.52 -6.34 -13.60
C ALA A 118 -2.86 -6.22 -12.88
N GLU A 119 -3.86 -5.55 -13.49
CA GLU A 119 -5.23 -5.48 -12.95
C GLU A 119 -5.84 -6.86 -12.76
N LYS A 120 -5.77 -7.72 -13.79
CA LYS A 120 -6.32 -9.08 -13.74
C LYS A 120 -5.67 -9.88 -12.61
N GLU A 121 -4.35 -9.82 -12.49
CA GLU A 121 -3.61 -10.54 -11.46
C GLU A 121 -3.89 -10.00 -10.05
N ILE A 122 -3.98 -8.68 -9.88
CA ILE A 122 -4.28 -8.05 -8.58
C ILE A 122 -5.69 -8.40 -8.12
N PHE A 123 -6.70 -8.27 -8.99
CA PHE A 123 -8.09 -8.57 -8.62
C PHE A 123 -8.43 -10.06 -8.58
N ALA A 124 -7.50 -10.93 -8.97
CA ALA A 124 -7.59 -12.37 -8.71
C ALA A 124 -7.26 -12.72 -7.25
N ILE A 125 -6.59 -11.84 -6.50
CA ILE A 125 -6.27 -12.05 -5.08
C ILE A 125 -7.54 -11.91 -4.23
N ASP A 126 -7.83 -12.90 -3.37
CA ASP A 126 -9.10 -13.00 -2.62
C ASP A 126 -9.48 -11.71 -1.88
N TYR A 127 -8.57 -11.16 -1.07
CA TYR A 127 -8.88 -9.95 -0.29
C TYR A 127 -9.03 -8.68 -1.17
N MET A 128 -8.56 -8.73 -2.42
CA MET A 128 -8.66 -7.63 -3.37
C MET A 128 -9.99 -7.61 -4.13
N GLN A 129 -10.70 -8.74 -4.22
CA GLN A 129 -11.93 -8.85 -4.99
C GLN A 129 -12.99 -7.83 -4.55
N LYS A 130 -13.13 -7.60 -3.24
CA LYS A 130 -14.06 -6.60 -2.66
C LYS A 130 -13.77 -5.15 -3.09
N PHE A 131 -12.56 -4.87 -3.57
CA PHE A 131 -12.16 -3.53 -4.02
C PHE A 131 -12.36 -3.30 -5.52
N LYS A 132 -12.71 -4.34 -6.29
CA LYS A 132 -12.86 -4.27 -7.75
C LYS A 132 -13.88 -3.23 -8.19
N LEU A 133 -15.04 -3.19 -7.53
CA LEU A 133 -16.08 -2.19 -7.81
C LEU A 133 -15.59 -0.77 -7.50
N LYS A 134 -14.91 -0.58 -6.36
CA LYS A 134 -14.37 0.72 -5.99
C LYS A 134 -13.34 1.22 -7.02
N TYR A 135 -12.46 0.34 -7.49
CA TYR A 135 -11.53 0.65 -8.57
C TYR A 135 -12.25 1.02 -9.86
N PHE A 136 -13.24 0.23 -10.26
CA PHE A 136 -14.03 0.49 -11.47
C PHE A 136 -14.69 1.88 -11.42
N ILE A 137 -15.38 2.22 -10.33
CA ILE A 137 -16.02 3.53 -10.16
C ILE A 137 -14.96 4.64 -10.16
N LYS A 138 -13.87 4.49 -9.41
CA LYS A 138 -12.80 5.50 -9.36
C LYS A 138 -12.17 5.76 -10.73
N ARG A 139 -12.01 4.72 -11.55
CA ARG A 139 -11.43 4.82 -12.90
C ARG A 139 -12.40 5.41 -13.91
N LYS A 140 -13.65 4.93 -13.97
CA LYS A 140 -14.61 5.28 -15.03
C LYS A 140 -15.49 6.48 -14.68
N PHE A 141 -15.75 6.70 -13.40
CA PHE A 141 -16.67 7.72 -12.89
C PHE A 141 -16.06 8.47 -11.69
N PRO A 142 -14.94 9.18 -11.86
CA PRO A 142 -14.23 9.83 -10.75
C PRO A 142 -15.09 10.84 -9.98
N ILE A 143 -15.96 11.58 -10.67
CA ILE A 143 -16.89 12.52 -10.04
C ILE A 143 -17.88 11.78 -9.11
N LEU A 144 -18.43 10.66 -9.58
CA LEU A 144 -19.33 9.81 -8.80
C LEU A 144 -18.60 9.22 -7.59
N HIS A 145 -17.37 8.74 -7.77
CA HIS A 145 -16.54 8.28 -6.65
C HIS A 145 -16.42 9.35 -5.57
N ASP A 146 -16.09 10.58 -5.95
CA ASP A 146 -15.89 11.67 -5.00
C ASP A 146 -17.19 12.09 -4.29
N GLN A 147 -18.32 12.06 -5.00
CA GLN A 147 -19.64 12.26 -4.40
C GLN A 147 -19.97 11.16 -3.39
N LEU A 148 -19.71 9.89 -3.72
CA LEU A 148 -19.93 8.76 -2.80
C LEU A 148 -19.06 8.87 -1.54
N VAL A 149 -17.80 9.30 -1.68
CA VAL A 149 -16.92 9.55 -0.52
C VAL A 149 -17.46 10.69 0.34
N LYS A 150 -17.87 11.82 -0.27
CA LYS A 150 -18.47 12.95 0.46
C LYS A 150 -19.76 12.55 1.18
N LEU A 151 -20.61 11.75 0.55
CA LEU A 151 -21.84 11.25 1.16
C LEU A 151 -21.53 10.35 2.36
N LYS A 152 -20.58 9.42 2.21
CA LYS A 152 -20.14 8.56 3.31
C LYS A 152 -19.66 9.38 4.51
N LEU A 153 -18.87 10.43 4.30
CA LEU A 153 -18.37 11.29 5.36
C LEU A 153 -19.49 12.04 6.11
N LYS A 154 -20.64 12.28 5.47
CA LYS A 154 -21.80 12.91 6.11
C LYS A 154 -22.67 11.94 6.89
N LEU A 155 -22.55 10.64 6.62
CA LEU A 155 -23.36 9.57 7.23
C LEU A 155 -22.64 8.88 8.41
N GLN A 156 -21.36 9.20 8.64
CA GLN A 156 -20.57 8.76 9.78
C GLN A 156 -20.55 9.84 10.85
#